data_AF-A0A7K0BWW5-F1
#
_entry.id   AF-A0A7K0BWW5-F1
#
_cell.length_a   1.000
_cell.length_b   1.000
_cell.length_c   1.000
_cell.angle_alpha   90.00
_cell.angle_beta   90.00
_cell.angle_gamma   90.00
#
_symmetry.space_group_name_H-M   'P 1'
#
loop_
_entity.id
_entity.type
_entity.pdbx_description
1 polymer ?
#
loop_
_entity_poly.entity_id
_entity_poly.type
_entity_poly.pdbx_seq_one_letter_code
_entity_poly.pdbx_strand_id
1 'polypeptide(L)'
;MDDLLKDALRLIAADAQPEAGTAERALRRASRRRRTQVAATVLGAAAATAAVAVPFALPSPAAPPPPAVRPASGGVPASGGLPANTAEQLALARSCFNGDPVVSRRGGVAQKPDNRPGGRAQDFRLLTSFRHARGQVLFLGSVSAFRLCHLDENGLPSRGDLAPDHPAPAWARPPATPPAGILVDLLGGMASDQQRRAPVLYEMAGRVNPKVVRLVVTWRRQGGGAPPVTTVVRPAGGFFVSAVPAASIAPPWKATVEGFDAAGRRVIERRPAEDYAPLRTPWP
;
A
#
# COMPACT_ATOMS: atom_id res chain seq x y z
N MET A 1 0.96 2.34 -40.09
CA MET A 1 0.91 1.58 -38.82
C MET A 1 -0.45 1.70 -38.11
N ASP A 2 -1.37 2.56 -38.59
CA ASP A 2 -2.73 2.70 -38.05
C ASP A 2 -3.75 1.66 -38.54
N ASP A 3 -3.50 1.02 -39.69
CA ASP A 3 -4.47 0.09 -40.28
C ASP A 3 -4.58 -1.22 -39.51
N LEU A 4 -3.47 -1.72 -38.94
CA LEU A 4 -3.46 -2.90 -38.08
C LEU A 4 -4.24 -2.69 -36.78
N LEU A 5 -4.20 -1.47 -36.22
CA LEU A 5 -4.96 -1.13 -35.02
C LEU A 5 -6.45 -0.99 -35.33
N LYS A 6 -6.80 -0.41 -36.48
CA LYS A 6 -8.19 -0.32 -36.94
C LYS A 6 -8.80 -1.69 -37.22
N ASP A 7 -8.04 -2.61 -37.81
CA ASP A 7 -8.51 -3.96 -38.10
C ASP A 7 -8.67 -4.79 -36.81
N ALA A 8 -7.74 -4.66 -35.87
CA ALA A 8 -7.87 -5.29 -34.55
C ALA A 8 -9.10 -4.79 -33.78
N LEU A 9 -9.37 -3.48 -33.81
CA LEU A 9 -10.55 -2.89 -33.15
C LEU A 9 -11.86 -3.27 -33.84
N ARG A 10 -11.87 -3.40 -35.17
CA ARG A 10 -13.04 -3.88 -35.92
C ARG A 10 -13.35 -5.34 -35.61
N LEU A 11 -12.32 -6.17 -35.46
CA LEU A 11 -12.50 -7.58 -35.11
C LEU A 11 -13.12 -7.74 -33.72
N ILE A 12 -12.66 -6.95 -32.74
CA ILE A 12 -13.20 -6.95 -31.37
C ILE A 12 -14.64 -6.41 -31.32
N ALA A 13 -14.96 -5.42 -32.17
CA ALA A 13 -16.31 -4.86 -32.24
C ALA A 13 -17.32 -5.82 -32.93
N ALA A 14 -16.86 -6.69 -33.83
CA ALA A 14 -17.71 -7.66 -34.52
C ALA A 14 -18.09 -8.85 -33.62
N ASP A 15 -17.23 -9.22 -32.66
CA ASP A 15 -17.47 -10.32 -31.71
C ASP A 15 -18.35 -9.92 -30.52
N ALA A 16 -18.55 -8.62 -30.30
CA ALA A 16 -19.44 -8.13 -29.25
C ALA A 16 -20.90 -8.19 -29.74
N GLN A 17 -21.55 -9.35 -29.64
CA GLN A 17 -23.02 -9.41 -29.75
C GLN A 17 -23.64 -8.69 -28.55
N PRO A 18 -24.29 -7.52 -28.74
CA PRO A 18 -24.93 -6.84 -27.63
C PRO A 18 -26.16 -7.65 -27.22
N GLU A 19 -26.18 -8.15 -25.98
CA GLU A 19 -27.39 -8.76 -25.43
C GLU A 19 -28.55 -7.77 -25.52
N ALA A 20 -29.61 -8.17 -26.24
CA ALA A 20 -30.80 -7.36 -26.44
C ALA A 20 -31.35 -6.84 -25.10
N GLY A 21 -31.53 -5.52 -25.00
CA GLY A 21 -32.09 -4.86 -23.81
C GLY A 21 -31.09 -4.44 -22.74
N THR A 22 -29.77 -4.60 -22.92
CA THR A 22 -28.77 -4.00 -22.01
C THR A 22 -28.60 -2.50 -22.25
N ALA A 23 -28.53 -2.07 -23.52
CA ALA A 23 -28.46 -0.65 -23.90
C ALA A 23 -29.71 0.14 -23.45
N GLU A 24 -30.90 -0.45 -23.58
CA GLU A 24 -32.15 0.16 -23.11
C GLU A 24 -32.23 0.27 -21.59
N ARG A 25 -31.73 -0.74 -20.86
CA ARG A 25 -31.64 -0.70 -19.38
C ARG A 25 -30.63 0.36 -18.91
N ALA A 26 -29.52 0.53 -19.64
CA ALA A 26 -28.54 1.58 -19.36
C ALA A 26 -29.12 2.99 -19.61
N LEU A 27 -29.81 3.18 -20.74
CA LEU A 27 -30.46 4.45 -21.10
C LEU A 27 -31.61 4.80 -20.13
N ARG A 28 -32.44 3.82 -19.72
CA ARG A 28 -33.50 4.03 -18.71
C ARG A 28 -32.95 4.38 -17.32
N ARG A 29 -31.78 3.84 -16.93
CA ARG A 29 -31.11 4.24 -15.67
C ARG A 29 -30.52 5.64 -15.75
N ALA A 30 -29.93 6.00 -16.90
CA ALA A 30 -29.40 7.35 -17.11
C ALA A 30 -30.50 8.42 -17.14
N SER A 31 -31.64 8.14 -17.77
CA SER A 31 -32.78 9.07 -17.84
C SER A 31 -33.50 9.23 -16.49
N ARG A 32 -33.64 8.16 -15.69
CA ARG A 32 -34.16 8.25 -14.32
C ARG A 32 -33.28 9.13 -13.42
N ARG A 33 -31.95 9.02 -13.52
CA ARG A 33 -31.01 9.85 -12.75
C ARG A 33 -31.13 11.35 -13.08
N ARG A 34 -31.29 11.70 -14.37
CA ARG A 34 -31.51 13.11 -14.77
C ARG A 34 -32.83 13.66 -14.24
N ARG A 35 -33.92 12.87 -14.26
CA ARG A 35 -35.22 13.33 -13.73
C ARG A 35 -35.20 13.54 -12.21
N THR A 36 -34.48 12.71 -11.46
CA THR A 36 -34.33 12.90 -10.01
C THR A 36 -33.42 14.08 -9.63
N GLN A 37 -32.54 14.52 -10.52
CA GLN A 37 -31.67 15.68 -10.27
C GLN A 37 -32.36 17.03 -10.53
N VAL A 38 -33.38 17.09 -11.40
CA VAL A 38 -34.11 18.33 -11.69
C VAL A 38 -35.25 18.58 -10.69
N ALA A 39 -35.74 17.55 -9.99
CA ALA A 39 -36.80 17.68 -8.99
C ALA A 39 -36.29 18.07 -7.58
N ALA A 40 -34.99 18.27 -7.38
CA ALA A 40 -34.36 18.46 -6.07
C ALA A 40 -33.82 19.89 -5.82
N THR A 41 -34.39 20.91 -6.47
CA THR A 41 -34.05 22.32 -6.19
C THR A 41 -35.19 23.15 -5.61
N VAL A 42 -36.36 22.55 -5.33
CA VAL A 42 -37.45 23.22 -4.62
C VAL A 42 -38.02 22.27 -3.59
N LEU A 43 -37.49 22.32 -2.36
CA LEU A 43 -38.20 22.09 -1.09
C LEU A 43 -37.19 21.77 0.03
N GLY A 44 -37.10 22.68 0.99
CA GLY A 44 -37.20 22.31 2.40
C GLY A 44 -35.94 21.80 3.09
N ALA A 45 -35.46 22.61 4.02
CA ALA A 45 -34.48 22.27 5.03
C ALA A 45 -34.92 21.08 5.93
N ALA A 46 -33.92 20.51 6.60
CA ALA A 46 -33.96 19.59 7.74
C ALA A 46 -34.01 18.07 7.46
N ALA A 47 -32.84 17.42 7.57
CA ALA A 47 -32.61 16.25 8.44
C ALA A 47 -31.20 15.71 8.22
N ALA A 48 -30.46 15.53 9.30
CA ALA A 48 -29.12 14.97 9.32
C ALA A 48 -29.12 13.50 8.87
N THR A 49 -28.32 13.16 7.86
CA THR A 49 -27.58 11.90 7.80
C THR A 49 -26.25 12.16 7.10
N ALA A 50 -25.16 11.93 7.83
CA ALA A 50 -23.81 12.02 7.30
C ALA A 50 -23.57 10.86 6.33
N ALA A 51 -23.95 11.05 5.07
CA ALA A 51 -23.50 10.20 3.98
C ALA A 51 -22.02 10.52 3.73
N VAL A 52 -21.13 9.65 4.23
CA VAL A 52 -19.71 9.66 3.88
C VAL A 52 -19.62 9.42 2.37
N ALA A 53 -19.51 10.52 1.62
CA ALA A 53 -19.15 10.46 0.21
C ALA A 53 -17.72 9.95 0.13
N VAL A 54 -17.55 8.69 -0.25
CA VAL A 54 -16.25 8.13 -0.61
C VAL A 54 -15.92 8.68 -2.01
N PRO A 55 -14.92 9.56 -2.19
CA PRO A 55 -14.49 9.92 -3.52
C PRO A 55 -13.84 8.68 -4.15
N PHE A 56 -14.54 8.06 -5.10
CA PHE A 56 -13.94 7.10 -6.00
C PHE A 56 -12.94 7.85 -6.88
N ALA A 57 -11.66 7.73 -6.55
CA ALA A 57 -10.58 8.09 -7.46
C ALA A 57 -10.65 7.15 -8.67
N LEU A 58 -11.09 7.68 -9.81
CA LEU A 58 -10.99 6.99 -11.09
C LEU A 58 -9.52 6.94 -11.51
N PRO A 59 -8.97 5.76 -11.87
CA PRO A 59 -7.62 5.70 -12.43
C PRO A 59 -7.60 6.39 -13.80
N SER A 60 -6.67 7.34 -13.95
CA SER A 60 -6.32 7.99 -15.21
C SER A 60 -5.80 6.95 -16.23
N PRO A 61 -6.18 7.03 -17.52
CA PRO A 61 -5.70 6.10 -18.54
C PRO A 61 -4.36 6.62 -19.10
N ALA A 62 -3.24 6.20 -18.52
CA ALA A 62 -1.92 6.45 -19.09
C ALA A 62 -1.03 5.20 -18.93
N ALA A 63 -0.67 4.62 -20.06
CA ALA A 63 0.22 3.47 -20.29
C ALA A 63 -0.11 2.15 -19.54
N PRO A 64 -0.09 0.98 -20.21
CA PRO A 64 -0.15 -0.29 -19.50
C PRO A 64 1.09 -0.38 -18.58
N PRO A 65 0.91 -0.49 -17.26
CA PRO A 65 2.04 -0.60 -16.35
C PRO A 65 2.79 -1.91 -16.62
N PRO A 66 4.12 -1.97 -16.42
CA PRO A 66 4.85 -3.23 -16.41
C PRO A 66 4.20 -4.18 -15.40
N PRO A 67 4.17 -5.51 -15.65
CA PRO A 67 3.35 -6.45 -14.90
C PRO A 67 3.52 -6.24 -13.39
N ALA A 68 2.40 -6.03 -12.71
CA ALA A 68 2.41 -5.92 -11.26
C ALA A 68 2.93 -7.26 -10.70
N VAL A 69 4.11 -7.24 -10.09
CA VAL A 69 4.62 -8.39 -9.35
C VAL A 69 3.71 -8.57 -8.14
N ARG A 70 2.66 -9.37 -8.33
CA ARG A 70 1.80 -9.80 -7.23
C ARG A 70 2.63 -10.73 -6.36
N PRO A 71 2.75 -10.49 -5.04
CA PRO A 71 3.26 -11.50 -4.13
C PRO A 71 2.45 -12.80 -4.33
N ALA A 72 3.14 -13.94 -4.30
CA ALA A 72 2.54 -15.23 -4.61
C ALA A 72 1.28 -15.45 -3.77
N SER A 73 0.12 -15.31 -4.41
CA SER A 73 -1.18 -15.41 -3.75
C SER A 73 -1.45 -16.90 -3.54
N GLY A 74 -1.02 -17.45 -2.40
CA GLY A 74 -1.23 -18.86 -2.06
C GLY A 74 0.03 -19.74 -2.01
N GLY A 75 1.23 -19.17 -1.99
CA GLY A 75 2.45 -19.95 -1.74
C GLY A 75 2.46 -20.51 -0.32
N VAL A 76 2.76 -21.81 -0.18
CA VAL A 76 3.05 -22.46 1.11
C VAL A 76 4.06 -21.60 1.87
N PRO A 77 3.84 -21.28 3.16
CA PRO A 77 4.83 -20.55 3.94
C PRO A 77 6.16 -21.31 3.88
N ALA A 78 7.17 -20.66 3.32
CA ALA A 78 8.54 -21.14 3.42
C ALA A 78 9.05 -20.89 4.85
N SER A 79 10.28 -21.36 5.12
CA SER A 79 10.98 -21.22 6.40
C SER A 79 10.62 -19.93 7.16
N GLY A 80 10.14 -20.08 8.39
CA GLY A 80 9.84 -18.97 9.28
C GLY A 80 8.54 -18.20 8.97
N GLY A 81 7.61 -18.77 8.20
CA GLY A 81 6.27 -18.21 7.98
C GLY A 81 6.22 -17.06 6.97
N LEU A 82 7.23 -16.97 6.09
CA LEU A 82 7.30 -15.98 5.02
C LEU A 82 7.05 -16.63 3.65
N PRO A 83 6.50 -15.89 2.68
CA PRO A 83 6.37 -16.40 1.32
C PRO A 83 7.76 -16.62 0.69
N ALA A 84 7.89 -17.64 -0.15
CA ALA A 84 9.05 -17.78 -1.02
C ALA A 84 9.02 -16.71 -2.12
N ASN A 85 10.20 -16.18 -2.49
CA ASN A 85 10.33 -15.31 -3.65
C ASN A 85 10.36 -16.15 -4.94
N THR A 86 9.72 -15.66 -6.00
CA THR A 86 10.11 -16.02 -7.38
C THR A 86 11.49 -15.42 -7.72
N ALA A 87 12.09 -15.81 -8.85
CA ALA A 87 13.37 -15.25 -9.29
C ALA A 87 13.31 -13.72 -9.44
N GLU A 88 12.22 -13.20 -9.99
CA GLU A 88 11.97 -11.77 -10.20
C GLU A 88 11.79 -11.04 -8.87
N GLN A 89 11.06 -11.64 -7.93
CA GLN A 89 10.88 -11.08 -6.58
C GLN A 89 12.19 -11.06 -5.80
N LEU A 90 13.04 -12.07 -5.98
CA LEU A 90 14.37 -12.11 -5.38
C LEU A 90 15.29 -11.04 -5.98
N ALA A 91 15.23 -10.82 -7.30
CA ALA A 91 15.99 -9.75 -7.95
C ALA A 91 15.57 -8.37 -7.42
N LEU A 92 14.26 -8.11 -7.30
CA LEU A 92 13.72 -6.88 -6.72
C LEU A 92 14.09 -6.71 -5.24
N ALA A 93 14.03 -7.79 -4.45
CA ALA A 93 14.44 -7.73 -3.06
C ALA A 93 15.92 -7.40 -2.94
N ARG A 94 16.78 -8.00 -3.78
CA ARG A 94 18.23 -7.75 -3.80
C ARG A 94 18.59 -6.35 -4.26
N SER A 95 17.87 -5.78 -5.23
CA SER A 95 18.14 -4.41 -5.68
C SER A 95 17.97 -3.39 -4.56
N CYS A 96 17.13 -3.69 -3.56
CA CYS A 96 16.92 -2.83 -2.40
C CYS A 96 18.05 -2.81 -1.36
N PHE A 97 19.16 -3.50 -1.63
CA PHE A 97 20.29 -3.54 -0.72
C PHE A 97 21.60 -3.25 -1.47
N ASN A 98 22.45 -2.46 -0.83
CA ASN A 98 23.85 -2.30 -1.21
C ASN A 98 24.71 -3.02 -0.16
N GLY A 99 24.92 -4.32 -0.37
CA GLY A 99 25.50 -5.23 0.63
C GLY A 99 24.45 -5.83 1.57
N ASP A 100 24.88 -6.44 2.67
CA ASP A 100 23.97 -6.98 3.68
C ASP A 100 23.51 -5.88 4.65
N PRO A 101 22.23 -5.84 5.04
CA PRO A 101 21.73 -4.80 5.94
C PRO A 101 22.24 -4.99 7.36
N VAL A 102 22.29 -3.89 8.10
CA VAL A 102 22.50 -3.92 9.54
C VAL A 102 21.16 -4.13 10.24
N VAL A 103 21.01 -5.24 10.97
CA VAL A 103 19.75 -5.56 11.67
C VAL A 103 19.69 -4.83 13.02
N SER A 104 18.98 -3.69 13.06
CA SER A 104 18.80 -2.87 14.25
C SER A 104 17.84 -3.52 15.24
N ARG A 105 18.35 -3.98 16.39
CA ARG A 105 17.52 -4.44 17.51
C ARG A 105 16.92 -3.24 18.25
N ARG A 106 15.75 -3.46 18.87
CA ARG A 106 15.03 -2.44 19.65
C ARG A 106 15.98 -1.85 20.71
N GLY A 107 16.28 -0.56 20.61
CA GLY A 107 17.05 0.18 21.62
C GLY A 107 18.57 0.19 21.46
N GLY A 108 19.14 -0.22 20.32
CA GLY A 108 20.59 -0.19 20.12
C GLY A 108 21.01 0.09 18.68
N VAL A 109 22.22 0.65 18.54
CA VAL A 109 22.92 0.75 17.26
C VAL A 109 23.41 -0.65 16.92
N ALA A 110 22.79 -1.32 15.96
CA ALA A 110 23.46 -2.44 15.33
C ALA A 110 24.63 -1.86 14.52
N GLN A 111 25.83 -2.43 14.70
CA GLN A 111 27.06 -1.84 14.18
C GLN A 111 27.70 -2.67 13.06
N LYS A 112 27.20 -3.90 12.81
CA LYS A 112 27.74 -4.79 11.78
C LYS A 112 26.63 -5.61 11.13
N PRO A 113 26.76 -5.95 9.83
CA PRO A 113 25.88 -6.90 9.17
C PRO A 113 25.79 -8.22 9.94
N ASP A 114 24.56 -8.75 10.07
CA ASP A 114 24.31 -9.99 10.80
C ASP A 114 24.34 -11.17 9.83
N ASN A 115 25.40 -11.98 9.86
CA ASN A 115 25.54 -13.13 8.96
C ASN A 115 24.63 -14.32 9.34
N ARG A 116 23.85 -14.21 10.40
CA ARG A 116 22.87 -15.24 10.80
C ARG A 116 21.69 -15.28 9.83
N PRO A 117 20.95 -16.41 9.74
CA PRO A 117 19.74 -16.49 8.94
C PRO A 117 18.79 -15.32 9.19
N GLY A 118 18.44 -14.62 8.13
CA GLY A 118 17.56 -13.45 8.16
C GLY A 118 18.30 -12.11 8.17
N GLY A 119 19.60 -12.08 8.43
CA GLY A 119 20.38 -10.83 8.43
C GLY A 119 21.02 -10.47 7.09
N ARG A 120 20.95 -11.36 6.09
CA ARG A 120 21.52 -11.11 4.75
C ARG A 120 20.46 -10.65 3.77
N ALA A 121 20.84 -9.86 2.77
CA ALA A 121 19.95 -9.35 1.73
C ALA A 121 19.19 -10.48 1.01
N GLN A 122 19.86 -11.62 0.76
CA GLN A 122 19.27 -12.79 0.12
C GLN A 122 18.20 -13.52 0.98
N ASP A 123 18.14 -13.24 2.28
CA ASP A 123 17.17 -13.85 3.18
C ASP A 123 15.85 -13.05 3.20
N PHE A 124 15.81 -11.84 2.63
CA PHE A 124 14.60 -11.03 2.53
C PHE A 124 13.66 -11.54 1.43
N ARG A 125 12.37 -11.43 1.70
CA ARG A 125 11.25 -11.84 0.86
C ARG A 125 10.36 -10.65 0.58
N LEU A 126 9.84 -10.56 -0.64
CA LEU A 126 8.83 -9.56 -0.98
C LEU A 126 7.50 -9.97 -0.34
N LEU A 127 7.07 -9.21 0.67
CA LEU A 127 5.83 -9.48 1.40
C LEU A 127 4.64 -8.87 0.67
N THR A 128 4.78 -7.61 0.28
CA THR A 128 3.77 -6.87 -0.47
C THR A 128 4.39 -5.62 -1.10
N SER A 129 3.65 -4.94 -1.95
CA SER A 129 4.08 -3.68 -2.53
C SER A 129 2.91 -2.73 -2.78
N PHE A 130 3.22 -1.45 -2.90
CA PHE A 130 2.27 -0.39 -3.22
C PHE A 130 2.84 0.52 -4.31
N ARG A 131 2.12 0.65 -5.42
CA ARG A 131 2.50 1.56 -6.52
C ARG A 131 1.82 2.91 -6.34
N HIS A 132 2.55 3.96 -6.66
CA HIS A 132 2.07 5.34 -6.71
C HIS A 132 2.62 6.05 -7.96
N ALA A 133 2.19 7.28 -8.18
CA ALA A 133 2.55 8.06 -9.38
C ALA A 133 4.05 8.39 -9.53
N ARG A 134 4.89 8.04 -8.55
CA ARG A 134 6.34 8.31 -8.56
C ARG A 134 7.19 7.03 -8.43
N GLY A 135 6.56 5.85 -8.54
CA GLY A 135 7.23 4.58 -8.38
C GLY A 135 6.49 3.59 -7.48
N GLN A 136 7.24 2.85 -6.67
CA GLN A 136 6.72 1.71 -5.91
C GLN A 136 7.40 1.57 -4.55
N VAL A 137 6.62 1.31 -3.51
CA VAL A 137 7.12 0.92 -2.19
C VAL A 137 7.05 -0.60 -2.06
N LEU A 138 8.17 -1.23 -1.73
CA LEU A 138 8.27 -2.66 -1.42
C LEU A 138 8.34 -2.85 0.09
N PHE A 139 7.51 -3.75 0.62
CA PHE A 139 7.66 -4.22 1.99
C PHE A 139 8.35 -5.58 1.98
N LEU A 140 9.59 -5.58 2.46
CA LEU A 140 10.48 -6.72 2.49
C LEU A 140 10.59 -7.26 3.92
N GLY A 141 10.72 -8.57 4.07
CA GLY A 141 10.93 -9.19 5.37
C GLY A 141 11.77 -10.44 5.31
N SER A 142 12.55 -10.66 6.35
CA SER A 142 13.25 -11.88 6.66
C SER A 142 12.72 -12.45 7.98
N VAL A 143 13.25 -13.58 8.44
CA VAL A 143 12.85 -14.16 9.73
C VAL A 143 13.21 -13.27 10.93
N SER A 144 14.18 -12.36 10.78
CA SER A 144 14.70 -11.52 11.88
C SER A 144 14.36 -10.04 11.74
N ALA A 145 14.16 -9.53 10.52
CA ALA A 145 14.01 -8.11 10.26
C ALA A 145 13.05 -7.81 9.11
N PHE A 146 12.70 -6.55 8.96
CA PHE A 146 11.92 -6.04 7.84
C PHE A 146 12.52 -4.75 7.28
N ARG A 147 12.05 -4.35 6.11
CA ARG A 147 12.49 -3.12 5.45
C ARG A 147 11.42 -2.59 4.49
N LEU A 148 11.31 -1.26 4.40
CA LEU A 148 10.70 -0.61 3.26
C LEU A 148 11.79 -0.18 2.28
N CYS A 149 11.52 -0.39 0.99
CA CYS A 149 12.38 0.02 -0.10
C CYS A 149 11.55 0.75 -1.14
N HIS A 150 12.08 1.87 -1.62
CA HIS A 150 11.38 2.74 -2.56
C HIS A 150 12.06 2.63 -3.90
N LEU A 151 11.30 2.23 -4.90
CA LEU A 151 11.68 2.25 -6.30
C LEU A 151 11.09 3.50 -6.94
N ASP A 152 11.87 4.17 -7.78
CA ASP A 152 11.39 5.26 -8.63
C ASP A 152 10.50 4.75 -9.77
N GLU A 153 10.10 5.65 -10.66
CA GLU A 153 9.29 5.32 -11.85
C GLU A 153 9.99 4.37 -12.84
N ASN A 154 11.33 4.29 -12.80
CA ASN A 154 12.15 3.40 -13.62
C ASN A 154 12.43 2.05 -12.92
N GLY A 155 11.91 1.86 -11.70
CA GLY A 155 12.15 0.66 -10.91
C GLY A 155 13.51 0.65 -10.21
N LEU A 156 14.20 1.79 -10.14
CA LEU A 156 15.50 1.92 -9.46
C LEU A 156 15.30 2.31 -7.99
N PRO A 157 16.02 1.68 -7.05
CA PRO A 157 15.94 2.05 -5.64
C PRO A 157 16.39 3.50 -5.37
N SER A 158 15.78 4.15 -4.38
CA SER A 158 16.19 5.48 -3.91
C SER A 158 17.63 5.47 -3.39
N ARG A 159 18.35 6.62 -3.40
CA ARG A 159 19.74 6.64 -2.91
C ARG A 159 19.80 6.35 -1.41
N GLY A 160 18.80 6.81 -0.66
CA GLY A 160 18.64 6.46 0.75
C GLY A 160 18.56 4.95 0.96
N ASP A 161 17.87 4.23 0.06
CA ASP A 161 17.80 2.78 0.11
C ASP A 161 19.12 2.07 -0.29
N LEU A 162 19.93 2.70 -1.12
CA LEU A 162 21.23 2.18 -1.55
C LEU A 162 22.41 2.62 -0.65
N ALA A 163 22.13 3.29 0.46
CA ALA A 163 23.15 3.56 1.46
C ALA A 163 23.79 2.22 1.91
N PRO A 164 25.14 2.12 1.93
CA PRO A 164 25.81 0.96 2.50
C PRO A 164 25.31 0.72 3.93
N ASP A 165 25.15 -0.55 4.29
CA ASP A 165 24.75 -0.96 5.65
C ASP A 165 23.40 -0.38 6.12
N HIS A 166 22.53 0.06 5.20
CA HIS A 166 21.26 0.68 5.55
C HIS A 166 20.42 -0.25 6.45
N PRO A 167 19.88 0.26 7.57
CA PRO A 167 19.33 -0.59 8.61
C PRO A 167 18.04 -1.31 8.19
N ALA A 168 17.91 -2.55 8.64
CA ALA A 168 16.65 -3.29 8.63
C ALA A 168 16.16 -3.45 10.08
N PRO A 169 15.05 -2.81 10.47
CA PRO A 169 14.51 -2.96 11.82
C PRO A 169 14.17 -4.42 12.15
N ALA A 170 14.58 -4.87 13.34
CA ALA A 170 14.17 -6.17 13.84
C ALA A 170 12.65 -6.21 14.07
N TRP A 171 12.03 -7.37 13.83
CA TRP A 171 10.63 -7.55 14.17
C TRP A 171 10.40 -7.43 15.68
N ALA A 172 9.34 -6.73 16.09
CA ALA A 172 8.90 -6.77 17.49
C ALA A 172 8.37 -8.16 17.91
N ARG A 173 7.87 -8.94 16.94
CA ARG A 173 7.37 -10.31 17.09
C ARG A 173 7.70 -11.10 15.81
N PRO A 174 8.15 -12.36 15.89
CA PRO A 174 8.48 -13.16 14.72
C PRO A 174 7.38 -13.14 13.65
N PRO A 175 7.71 -13.13 12.34
CA PRO A 175 6.72 -13.10 11.28
C PRO A 175 5.90 -14.39 11.20
N ALA A 176 6.44 -15.51 11.69
CA ALA A 176 5.76 -16.81 11.75
C ALA A 176 4.48 -16.82 12.61
N THR A 177 4.28 -15.83 13.48
CA THR A 177 3.09 -15.72 14.33
C THR A 177 2.18 -14.62 13.79
N PRO A 178 1.07 -14.97 13.13
CA PRO A 178 0.10 -13.98 12.68
C PRO A 178 -0.44 -13.17 13.87
N PRO A 179 -0.60 -11.84 13.74
CA PRO A 179 -1.21 -11.07 14.81
C PRO A 179 -2.69 -11.43 14.96
N ALA A 180 -3.20 -11.42 16.20
CA ALA A 180 -4.64 -11.55 16.45
C ALA A 180 -5.44 -10.41 15.81
N GLY A 181 -4.79 -9.24 15.63
CA GLY A 181 -5.36 -8.01 15.11
C GLY A 181 -4.59 -7.43 13.93
N ILE A 182 -4.51 -6.10 13.89
CA ILE A 182 -3.60 -5.35 13.02
C ILE A 182 -2.37 -4.98 13.85
N LEU A 183 -1.19 -5.23 13.31
CA LEU A 183 0.09 -4.86 13.89
C LEU A 183 0.84 -3.97 12.89
N VAL A 184 0.91 -2.68 13.18
CA VAL A 184 1.75 -1.73 12.44
C VAL A 184 3.20 -1.96 12.85
N ASP A 185 4.03 -2.44 11.94
CA ASP A 185 5.46 -2.66 12.19
C ASP A 185 6.29 -1.40 11.90
N LEU A 186 5.83 -0.57 10.95
CA LEU A 186 6.44 0.70 10.59
C LEU A 186 5.39 1.79 10.36
N LEU A 187 5.67 2.97 10.91
CA LEU A 187 4.97 4.21 10.62
C LEU A 187 6.01 5.32 10.46
N GLY A 188 6.07 5.94 9.28
CA GLY A 188 7.13 6.89 8.96
C GLY A 188 6.83 7.73 7.73
N GLY A 189 7.86 8.38 7.19
CA GLY A 189 7.78 9.06 5.90
C GLY A 189 9.11 9.00 5.18
N MET A 190 9.03 8.95 3.85
CA MET A 190 10.19 8.95 2.95
C MET A 190 10.59 10.39 2.65
N ALA A 191 11.82 10.79 2.95
CA ALA A 191 12.37 12.08 2.52
C ALA A 191 12.74 12.05 1.03
N SER A 192 12.61 13.20 0.34
CA SER A 192 13.24 13.37 -0.97
C SER A 192 14.75 13.52 -0.79
N ASP A 193 15.56 12.80 -1.57
CA ASP A 193 17.03 12.95 -1.65
C ASP A 193 17.48 14.41 -1.92
N GLN A 194 16.60 15.25 -2.45
CA GLN A 194 16.89 16.67 -2.68
C GLN A 194 16.52 17.52 -1.45
N GLN A 195 17.42 17.61 -0.48
CA GLN A 195 17.62 18.78 0.40
C GLN A 195 16.39 19.38 1.14
N ARG A 196 15.26 18.67 1.32
CA ARG A 196 14.08 19.22 2.02
C ARG A 196 13.75 18.46 3.30
N ARG A 197 13.44 19.24 4.34
CA ARG A 197 13.02 18.79 5.70
C ARG A 197 11.70 18.02 5.76
N ALA A 198 10.93 17.94 4.66
CA ALA A 198 9.61 17.36 4.64
C ALA A 198 9.57 16.09 3.78
N PRO A 199 8.91 15.02 4.24
CA PRO A 199 8.78 13.79 3.47
C PRO A 199 7.96 14.02 2.20
N VAL A 200 8.14 13.15 1.20
CA VAL A 200 7.35 13.09 -0.03
C VAL A 200 6.16 12.15 0.15
N LEU A 201 6.33 11.06 0.90
CA LEU A 201 5.28 10.11 1.25
C LEU A 201 5.24 9.92 2.77
N TYR A 202 4.04 9.78 3.32
CA TYR A 202 3.85 9.13 4.62
C TYR A 202 3.43 7.68 4.40
N GLU A 203 3.98 6.79 5.20
CA GLU A 203 3.94 5.36 4.94
C GLU A 203 3.64 4.57 6.21
N MET A 204 2.89 3.51 6.02
CA MET A 204 2.52 2.56 7.05
C MET A 204 2.69 1.17 6.47
N ALA A 205 3.39 0.31 7.19
CA ALA A 205 3.52 -1.09 6.84
C ALA A 205 3.34 -1.98 8.06
N GLY A 206 2.90 -3.20 7.83
CA GLY A 206 2.75 -4.13 8.93
C GLY A 206 2.06 -5.42 8.56
N ARG A 207 1.59 -6.09 9.60
CA ARG A 207 0.95 -7.40 9.56
C ARG A 207 -0.49 -7.33 10.01
N VAL A 208 -1.29 -8.27 9.54
CA VAL A 208 -2.69 -8.37 9.90
C VAL A 208 -3.14 -9.82 10.03
N ASN A 209 -4.13 -10.04 10.88
CA ASN A 209 -4.87 -11.29 10.95
C ASN A 209 -5.27 -11.77 9.54
N PRO A 210 -5.00 -13.03 9.17
CA PRO A 210 -5.35 -13.58 7.85
C PRO A 210 -6.83 -13.52 7.48
N LYS A 211 -7.74 -13.35 8.45
CA LYS A 211 -9.18 -13.15 8.22
C LYS A 211 -9.51 -11.76 7.66
N VAL A 212 -8.58 -10.80 7.71
CA VAL A 212 -8.76 -9.46 7.14
C VAL A 212 -8.40 -9.48 5.67
N VAL A 213 -9.39 -9.18 4.82
CA VAL A 213 -9.21 -9.13 3.36
C VAL A 213 -9.10 -7.70 2.84
N ARG A 214 -9.47 -6.73 3.66
CA ARG A 214 -9.46 -5.30 3.30
C ARG A 214 -9.10 -4.46 4.51
N LEU A 215 -8.17 -3.55 4.32
CA LEU A 215 -7.81 -2.50 5.26
C LEU A 215 -8.26 -1.14 4.73
N VAL A 216 -8.71 -0.29 5.64
CA VAL A 216 -8.95 1.14 5.38
C VAL A 216 -8.01 1.93 6.27
N VAL A 217 -7.04 2.59 5.66
CA VAL A 217 -6.11 3.48 6.36
C VAL A 217 -6.58 4.91 6.15
N THR A 218 -6.92 5.59 7.24
CA THR A 218 -7.38 6.98 7.23
C THR A 218 -6.30 7.85 7.82
N TRP A 219 -5.84 8.81 7.05
CA TRP A 219 -4.76 9.72 7.41
C TRP A 219 -5.34 11.13 7.65
N ARG A 220 -4.92 11.78 8.73
CA ARG A 220 -5.50 13.03 9.22
C ARG A 220 -4.40 13.98 9.67
N ARG A 221 -4.57 15.27 9.39
CA ARG A 221 -3.82 16.33 10.05
C ARG A 221 -4.26 16.42 11.52
N GLN A 222 -3.30 16.44 12.44
CA GLN A 222 -3.55 16.69 13.85
C GLN A 222 -3.85 18.19 14.03
N GLY A 223 -4.99 18.50 14.65
CA GLY A 223 -5.51 19.86 14.79
C GLY A 223 -6.60 20.26 13.80
N GLY A 224 -6.97 19.38 12.85
CA GLY A 224 -8.12 19.59 11.96
C GLY A 224 -7.84 20.49 10.74
N GLY A 225 -8.91 20.83 10.00
CA GLY A 225 -8.90 21.80 8.89
C GLY A 225 -8.82 21.23 7.47
N ALA A 226 -8.27 20.03 7.28
CA ALA A 226 -8.27 19.34 5.99
C ALA A 226 -9.10 18.03 6.07
N PRO A 227 -9.80 17.64 5.00
CA PRO A 227 -10.49 16.35 4.97
C PRO A 227 -9.48 15.19 5.12
N PRO A 228 -9.87 14.09 5.79
CA PRO A 228 -9.02 12.92 5.88
C PRO A 228 -8.73 12.33 4.50
N VAL A 229 -7.51 11.85 4.30
CA VAL A 229 -7.16 11.05 3.12
C VAL A 229 -7.36 9.58 3.47
N THR A 230 -8.07 8.84 2.63
CA THR A 230 -8.33 7.42 2.86
C THR A 230 -7.71 6.57 1.77
N THR A 231 -7.01 5.51 2.17
CA THR A 231 -6.40 4.51 1.30
C THR A 231 -6.96 3.13 1.62
N VAL A 232 -7.36 2.39 0.59
CA VAL A 232 -7.88 1.02 0.73
C VAL A 232 -6.80 0.04 0.31
N VAL A 233 -6.42 -0.86 1.21
CA VAL A 233 -5.36 -1.83 0.97
C VAL A 233 -5.93 -3.25 1.04
N ARG A 234 -5.50 -4.12 0.13
CA ARG A 234 -5.75 -5.55 0.21
C ARG A 234 -4.48 -6.21 0.74
N PRO A 235 -4.49 -6.77 1.96
CA PRO A 235 -3.32 -7.47 2.48
C PRO A 235 -2.93 -8.64 1.56
N ALA A 236 -1.63 -8.88 1.46
CA ALA A 236 -1.08 -10.04 0.75
C ALA A 236 -0.36 -10.93 1.75
N GLY A 237 -0.78 -12.18 1.88
CA GLY A 237 -0.17 -13.14 2.81
C GLY A 237 -0.16 -12.68 4.28
N GLY A 238 -1.11 -11.82 4.68
CA GLY A 238 -1.14 -11.23 6.03
C GLY A 238 -0.25 -9.99 6.20
N PHE A 239 0.33 -9.44 5.12
CA PHE A 239 1.15 -8.23 5.14
C PHE A 239 0.48 -7.09 4.36
N PHE A 240 0.73 -5.85 4.76
CA PHE A 240 0.20 -4.68 4.09
C PHE A 240 1.21 -3.53 4.07
N VAL A 241 1.05 -2.65 3.08
CA VAL A 241 1.73 -1.36 2.99
C VAL A 241 0.73 -0.34 2.44
N SER A 242 0.77 0.87 2.98
CA SER A 242 -0.09 1.99 2.61
C SER A 242 0.74 3.25 2.60
N ALA A 243 0.57 4.09 1.59
CA ALA A 243 1.25 5.38 1.52
C ALA A 243 0.32 6.49 1.03
N VAL A 244 0.61 7.72 1.43
CA VAL A 244 -0.07 8.94 0.96
C VAL A 244 0.96 10.03 0.65
N PRO A 245 0.74 10.86 -0.38
CA PRO A 245 1.58 12.02 -0.62
C PRO A 245 1.58 12.94 0.61
N ALA A 246 2.76 13.35 1.05
CA ALA A 246 2.88 14.22 2.21
C ALA A 246 2.25 15.60 1.97
N ALA A 247 2.22 16.07 0.71
CA ALA A 247 1.50 17.28 0.34
C ALA A 247 -0.01 17.21 0.60
N SER A 248 -0.58 16.00 0.66
CA SER A 248 -2.00 15.80 0.96
C SER A 248 -2.30 15.93 2.46
N ILE A 249 -1.27 15.90 3.33
CA ILE A 249 -1.43 15.88 4.79
C ILE A 249 -0.31 16.66 5.46
N ALA A 250 -0.59 17.87 5.94
CA ALA A 250 0.41 18.63 6.69
C ALA A 250 0.73 17.96 8.05
N PRO A 251 1.99 17.96 8.50
CA PRO A 251 2.33 17.59 9.87
C PRO A 251 1.80 18.63 10.88
N PRO A 252 1.59 18.25 12.16
CA PRO A 252 1.60 16.88 12.66
C PRO A 252 0.42 16.08 12.09
N TRP A 253 0.57 14.76 11.95
CA TRP A 253 -0.45 13.89 11.36
C TRP A 253 -0.67 12.64 12.21
N LYS A 254 -1.83 12.02 12.01
CA LYS A 254 -2.21 10.73 12.60
C LYS A 254 -2.78 9.85 11.50
N ALA A 255 -2.51 8.56 11.56
CA ALA A 255 -3.17 7.56 10.72
C ALA A 255 -4.03 6.68 11.62
N THR A 256 -5.14 6.14 11.12
CA THR A 256 -5.93 5.07 11.75
C THR A 256 -6.12 3.94 10.78
N VAL A 257 -6.17 2.70 11.27
CA VAL A 257 -6.32 1.53 10.41
C VAL A 257 -7.45 0.62 10.90
N GLU A 258 -8.32 0.27 9.97
CA GLU A 258 -9.48 -0.59 10.21
C GLU A 258 -9.41 -1.82 9.31
N GLY A 259 -9.72 -2.99 9.86
CA GLY A 259 -9.72 -4.26 9.14
C GLY A 259 -11.11 -4.82 8.95
N PHE A 260 -11.38 -5.32 7.75
CA PHE A 260 -12.65 -5.89 7.34
C PHE A 260 -12.47 -7.32 6.83
N ASP A 261 -13.40 -8.20 7.19
CA ASP A 261 -13.49 -9.56 6.68
C ASP A 261 -14.12 -9.62 5.27
N ALA A 262 -14.22 -10.83 4.73
CA ALA A 262 -14.82 -11.08 3.41
C ALA A 262 -16.31 -10.69 3.32
N ALA A 263 -17.03 -10.68 4.45
CA ALA A 263 -18.41 -10.20 4.52
C ALA A 263 -18.51 -8.68 4.65
N GLY A 264 -17.37 -7.96 4.66
CA GLY A 264 -17.32 -6.52 4.85
C GLY A 264 -17.55 -6.08 6.29
N ARG A 265 -17.57 -7.01 7.26
CA ARG A 265 -17.71 -6.69 8.68
C ARG A 265 -16.38 -6.23 9.22
N ARG A 266 -16.42 -5.18 10.03
CA ARG A 266 -15.25 -4.68 10.74
C ARG A 266 -14.85 -5.70 11.81
N VAL A 267 -13.67 -6.27 11.68
CA VAL A 267 -13.18 -7.31 12.61
C VAL A 267 -12.19 -6.76 13.63
N ILE A 268 -11.45 -5.69 13.29
CA ILE A 268 -10.43 -5.09 14.15
C ILE A 268 -10.39 -3.57 13.92
N GLU A 269 -10.40 -2.78 15.00
CA GLU A 269 -9.98 -1.37 15.03
C GLU A 269 -8.69 -1.27 15.83
N ARG A 270 -7.64 -0.66 15.26
CA ARG A 270 -6.52 -0.15 16.05
C ARG A 270 -6.37 1.34 15.80
N ARG A 271 -6.29 2.11 16.89
CA ARG A 271 -5.85 3.51 16.86
C ARG A 271 -4.31 3.53 16.97
N PRO A 272 -3.59 3.90 15.91
CA PRO A 272 -2.14 4.07 15.91
C PRO A 272 -1.82 5.42 16.55
N ALA A 273 -1.61 5.45 17.86
CA ALA A 273 -0.92 6.60 18.47
C ALA A 273 -0.38 6.33 19.88
N GLU A 274 -1.09 5.61 20.75
CA GLU A 274 -0.76 5.67 22.20
C GLU A 274 0.31 4.66 22.64
N ASP A 275 0.41 3.49 21.98
CA ASP A 275 1.41 2.47 22.34
C ASP A 275 2.61 2.37 21.36
N TYR A 276 2.61 3.20 20.33
CA TYR A 276 3.72 3.25 19.39
C TYR A 276 4.74 4.23 19.94
N ALA A 277 5.68 3.74 20.75
CA ALA A 277 7.00 4.35 20.74
C ALA A 277 7.51 4.15 19.31
N PRO A 278 7.53 5.19 18.44
CA PRO A 278 8.23 5.04 17.18
C PRO A 278 9.61 4.50 17.51
N LEU A 279 10.06 3.49 16.76
CA LEU A 279 11.49 3.42 16.50
C LEU A 279 11.78 4.75 15.80
N ARG A 280 12.08 5.79 16.58
CA ARG A 280 12.74 6.98 16.06
C ARG A 280 14.10 6.47 15.63
N THR A 281 14.17 5.86 14.47
CA THR A 281 15.39 5.91 13.70
C THR A 281 15.49 7.37 13.29
N PRO A 282 16.39 8.17 13.88
CA PRO A 282 16.77 9.41 13.21
C PRO A 282 17.19 8.98 11.80
N TRP A 283 16.45 9.42 10.80
CA TRP A 283 16.97 9.39 9.44
C TRP A 283 18.21 10.30 9.47
N PRO A 284 19.40 9.78 9.11
CA PRO A 284 20.58 10.62 8.96
C PRO A 284 20.37 11.67 7.86
#